data_AF-A0A7X4BM07-F1
#
_entry.id   AF-A0A7X4BM07-F1
#
_cell.length_a   1.000
_cell.length_b   1.000
_cell.length_c   1.000
_cell.angle_alpha   90.00
_cell.angle_beta   90.00
_cell.angle_gamma   90.00
#
_symmetry.space_group_name_H-M   'P 1'
#
loop_
_entity.id
_entity.type
_entity.pdbx_description
1 polymer ?
#
loop_
_entity_poly.entity_id
_entity_poly.type
_entity_poly.pdbx_seq_one_letter_code
_entity_poly.pdbx_strand_id
1 'polypeptide(L)'
;MPRRSPTVAPELRAHQEWLGYLQPVGLVVAPAAIRDAGWVLTRSGSDLVERQQRYRDALEPLNPAEDADLEDNSKGFSRLNDLLMEHLGWSEDQIRSDPTQLKAYAKALPELGETLKPTAVIPAVTGHGAQMLVKELAPLTPLDRKTSDGEHVWRATPQERFERLLRETGVEAGFLFNGGQLRLVVAPKGESSGHLTFPLQELAEVSGRLMFSALDLLLGQSRVFFDPDGARLADVLKASRSFQAVVSNTLADQVLSALWDLLRGFAQAPTHPAPRENAAEFHSGREPATALRRFDHGVDAPGVSALRGRRGLDAC
;
A
#
# COMPACT_ATOMS: atom_id res chain seq x y z
N MET A 1 7.66 16.73 30.63
CA MET A 1 7.92 15.31 30.28
C MET A 1 7.60 15.14 28.80
N PRO A 2 8.60 14.96 27.91
CA PRO A 2 8.30 14.66 26.51
C PRO A 2 7.63 13.28 26.46
N ARG A 3 6.44 13.21 25.86
CA ARG A 3 5.74 11.94 25.62
C ARG A 3 6.64 11.12 24.69
N ARG A 4 7.21 10.01 25.19
CA ARG A 4 7.86 9.02 24.34
C ARG A 4 6.85 8.60 23.29
N SER A 5 7.12 8.88 22.02
CA SER A 5 6.37 8.32 20.90
C SER A 5 6.31 6.81 21.09
N PRO A 6 5.14 6.15 20.94
CA PRO A 6 5.05 4.71 21.08
C PRO A 6 6.01 4.07 20.07
N THR A 7 6.98 3.30 20.55
CA THR A 7 7.90 2.56 19.70
C THR A 7 7.08 1.55 18.90
N VAL A 8 6.81 1.86 17.64
CA VAL A 8 6.13 0.94 16.72
C VAL A 8 6.94 -0.35 16.65
N ALA A 9 6.29 -1.49 16.89
CA ALA A 9 6.93 -2.80 16.83
C ALA A 9 7.60 -2.99 15.45
N PRO A 10 8.83 -3.53 15.39
CA PRO A 10 9.62 -3.60 14.16
C PRO A 10 8.90 -4.36 13.03
N GLU A 11 8.11 -5.38 13.36
CA GLU A 11 7.28 -6.15 12.43
C GLU A 11 6.19 -5.28 11.78
N LEU A 12 5.49 -4.48 12.58
CA LEU A 12 4.43 -3.58 12.07
C LEU A 12 5.01 -2.55 11.08
N ARG A 13 6.19 -2.01 11.39
CA ARG A 13 6.91 -1.10 10.49
C ARG A 13 7.32 -1.80 9.19
N ALA A 14 7.81 -3.04 9.27
CA ALA A 14 8.15 -3.81 8.08
C ALA A 14 6.93 -4.02 7.17
N HIS A 15 5.76 -4.30 7.74
CA HIS A 15 4.54 -4.44 6.94
C HIS A 15 4.08 -3.12 6.31
N GLN A 16 4.20 -2.01 7.03
CA GLN A 16 3.90 -0.68 6.48
C GLN A 16 4.83 -0.29 5.33
N GLU A 17 6.09 -0.69 5.39
CA GLU A 17 7.11 -0.34 4.38
C GLU A 17 6.79 -0.94 3.01
N TRP A 18 6.59 -2.27 2.92
CA TRP A 18 6.29 -2.89 1.63
C TRP A 18 4.92 -2.52 1.09
N LEU A 19 3.92 -2.33 1.96
CA LEU A 19 2.62 -1.80 1.55
C LEU A 19 2.76 -0.38 1.00
N GLY A 20 3.65 0.42 1.58
CA GLY A 20 4.02 1.74 1.08
C GLY A 20 4.70 1.71 -0.29
N TYR A 21 5.43 0.65 -0.64
CA TYR A 21 5.96 0.51 -2.00
C TYR A 21 4.90 0.17 -3.04
N LEU A 22 3.93 -0.68 -2.68
CA LEU A 22 2.88 -1.13 -3.60
C LEU A 22 1.72 -0.15 -3.73
N GLN A 23 1.59 0.83 -2.82
CA GLN A 23 0.56 1.89 -2.87
C GLN A 23 -0.86 1.33 -3.13
N PRO A 24 -1.40 0.46 -2.25
CA PRO A 24 -2.72 -0.13 -2.44
C PRO A 24 -3.83 0.92 -2.54
N VAL A 25 -4.84 0.60 -3.34
CA VAL A 25 -6.08 1.37 -3.40
C VAL A 25 -7.09 0.72 -2.46
N GLY A 26 -7.66 1.48 -1.54
CA GLY A 26 -8.58 0.95 -0.54
C GLY A 26 -7.90 -0.01 0.44
N LEU A 27 -8.70 -0.84 1.12
CA LEU A 27 -8.19 -1.84 2.06
C LEU A 27 -8.10 -3.21 1.40
N VAL A 28 -6.91 -3.82 1.47
CA VAL A 28 -6.70 -5.23 1.16
C VAL A 28 -6.27 -5.97 2.41
N VAL A 29 -5.11 -5.59 2.95
CA VAL A 29 -4.56 -6.12 4.19
C VAL A 29 -4.12 -4.99 5.10
N ALA A 30 -4.41 -5.11 6.39
CA ALA A 30 -3.96 -4.18 7.41
C ALA A 30 -2.66 -4.69 8.05
N PRO A 31 -1.62 -3.85 8.21
CA PRO A 31 -0.37 -4.23 8.90
C PRO A 31 -0.60 -4.88 10.28
N ALA A 32 -1.61 -4.41 11.03
CA ALA A 32 -1.96 -4.97 12.33
C ALA A 32 -2.54 -6.38 12.24
N ALA A 33 -3.38 -6.66 11.25
CA ALA A 33 -3.94 -8.01 11.03
C ALA A 33 -2.85 -9.01 10.63
N ILE A 34 -1.91 -8.58 9.79
CA ILE A 34 -0.76 -9.41 9.37
C ILE A 34 0.10 -9.77 10.60
N ARG A 35 0.41 -8.77 11.44
CA ARG A 35 1.14 -8.99 12.69
C ARG A 35 0.40 -9.94 13.62
N ASP A 36 -0.90 -9.74 13.81
CA ASP A 36 -1.70 -10.54 14.74
C ASP A 36 -1.86 -11.99 14.27
N ALA A 37 -1.79 -12.23 12.95
CA ALA A 37 -1.67 -13.57 12.37
C ALA A 37 -0.27 -14.21 12.51
N GLY A 38 0.71 -13.49 13.08
CA GLY A 38 2.08 -13.96 13.27
C GLY A 38 2.88 -14.06 11.97
N TRP A 39 2.51 -13.29 10.95
CA TRP A 39 3.19 -13.31 9.66
C TRP A 39 4.46 -12.48 9.72
N VAL A 40 5.61 -13.13 9.54
CA VAL A 40 6.92 -12.47 9.55
C VAL A 40 7.42 -12.28 8.13
N LEU A 41 7.73 -11.05 7.77
CA LEU A 41 8.31 -10.72 6.48
C LEU A 41 9.80 -11.06 6.45
N THR A 42 10.22 -11.90 5.51
CA THR A 42 11.64 -12.13 5.22
C THR A 42 12.23 -10.88 4.57
N ARG A 43 13.30 -10.32 5.14
CA ARG A 43 13.93 -9.07 4.65
C ARG A 43 15.35 -9.26 4.12
N SER A 44 16.00 -10.36 4.50
CA SER A 44 17.37 -10.68 4.15
C SER A 44 17.60 -12.19 4.25
N GLY A 45 18.72 -12.65 3.70
CA GLY A 45 19.10 -14.07 3.67
C GLY A 45 19.46 -14.52 2.26
N SER A 46 20.36 -15.50 2.16
CA SER A 46 20.77 -16.13 0.89
C SER A 46 19.57 -16.69 0.14
N ASP A 47 18.68 -17.37 0.85
CA ASP A 47 17.54 -18.08 0.26
C ASP A 47 16.60 -17.12 -0.46
N LEU A 48 16.36 -15.93 0.12
CA LEU A 48 15.56 -14.88 -0.51
C LEU A 48 16.22 -14.36 -1.79
N VAL A 49 17.54 -14.15 -1.75
CA VAL A 49 18.31 -13.68 -2.91
C VAL A 49 18.29 -14.72 -4.04
N GLU A 50 18.49 -15.99 -3.71
CA GLU A 50 18.46 -17.11 -4.66
C GLU A 50 17.06 -17.32 -5.26
N ARG A 51 16.00 -17.22 -4.44
CA ARG A 51 14.61 -17.28 -4.94
C ARG A 51 14.30 -16.13 -5.88
N GLN A 52 14.71 -14.90 -5.52
CA GLN A 52 14.52 -13.73 -6.37
C GLN A 52 15.31 -13.86 -7.68
N GLN A 53 16.53 -14.42 -7.64
CA GLN A 53 17.33 -14.67 -8.84
C GLN A 53 16.64 -15.68 -9.76
N ARG A 54 16.17 -16.82 -9.22
CA ARG A 54 15.40 -17.81 -10.00
C ARG A 54 14.13 -17.21 -10.61
N TYR A 55 13.42 -16.37 -9.84
CA TYR A 55 12.25 -15.63 -10.34
C TYR A 55 12.62 -14.69 -11.49
N ARG A 56 13.72 -13.94 -11.37
CA ARG A 56 14.21 -13.04 -12.43
C ARG A 56 14.55 -13.80 -13.71
N ASP A 57 15.22 -14.94 -13.57
CA ASP A 57 15.69 -15.74 -14.70
C ASP A 57 14.53 -16.43 -15.44
N ALA A 58 13.40 -16.65 -14.76
CA ALA A 58 12.17 -17.18 -15.35
C ALA A 58 11.31 -16.14 -16.08
N LEU A 59 11.61 -14.84 -15.95
CA LEU A 59 10.82 -13.80 -16.62
C LEU A 59 11.06 -13.79 -18.14
N GLU A 60 9.98 -13.96 -18.90
CA GLU A 60 10.00 -13.99 -20.35
C GLU A 60 9.46 -12.67 -20.94
N PRO A 61 9.93 -12.25 -22.13
CA PRO A 61 9.30 -11.16 -22.87
C PRO A 61 7.82 -11.44 -23.12
N LEU A 62 6.97 -10.48 -22.80
CA LEU A 62 5.54 -10.56 -23.05
C LEU A 62 5.20 -9.85 -24.35
N ASN A 63 4.44 -10.51 -25.21
CA ASN A 63 3.90 -9.87 -26.41
C ASN A 63 2.55 -9.24 -26.05
N PRO A 64 2.39 -7.92 -26.18
CA PRO A 64 1.10 -7.27 -25.98
C PRO A 64 0.05 -7.86 -26.94
N ALA A 65 -1.21 -7.87 -26.52
CA ALA A 65 -2.32 -8.12 -27.45
C ALA A 65 -2.29 -7.08 -28.60
N GLU A 66 -2.79 -7.44 -29.79
CA GLU A 66 -2.70 -6.62 -31.02
C GLU A 66 -3.19 -5.16 -30.85
N ASP A 67 -4.05 -4.88 -29.87
CA ASP A 67 -4.63 -3.56 -29.57
C ASP A 67 -4.00 -2.84 -28.36
N ALA A 68 -2.94 -3.39 -27.75
CA ALA A 68 -2.23 -2.71 -26.68
C ALA A 68 -1.19 -1.75 -27.30
N ASP A 69 -1.44 -0.45 -27.19
CA ASP A 69 -0.53 0.66 -27.54
C ASP A 69 0.74 0.67 -26.66
N LEU A 70 1.46 -0.44 -26.59
CA LEU A 70 2.62 -0.64 -25.74
C LEU A 70 3.77 -1.18 -26.60
N GLU A 71 4.68 -0.29 -27.00
CA GLU A 71 6.05 -0.68 -27.39
C GLU A 71 6.79 -1.10 -26.12
N ASP A 72 6.44 -2.25 -25.55
CA ASP A 72 6.95 -2.63 -24.24
C ASP A 72 7.69 -3.97 -24.31
N ASN A 73 9.01 -3.91 -24.10
CA ASN A 73 9.85 -5.08 -23.82
C ASN A 73 9.61 -5.60 -22.38
N SER A 74 8.37 -5.49 -21.92
CA SER A 74 7.92 -5.91 -20.60
C SER A 74 8.17 -7.39 -20.44
N LYS A 75 8.69 -7.77 -19.27
CA LYS A 75 8.87 -9.18 -18.92
C LYS A 75 7.93 -9.60 -17.82
N GLY A 76 7.52 -10.86 -17.85
CA GLY A 76 6.60 -11.42 -16.89
C GLY A 76 6.46 -12.93 -17.05
N PHE A 77 5.28 -13.45 -16.70
CA PHE A 77 4.93 -14.85 -16.90
C PHE A 77 3.80 -14.93 -17.93
N SER A 78 3.91 -15.84 -18.89
CA SER A 78 2.86 -16.01 -19.89
C SER A 78 1.61 -16.66 -19.31
N ARG A 79 1.77 -17.47 -18.25
CA ARG A 79 0.69 -18.14 -17.53
C ARG A 79 0.80 -17.91 -16.04
N LEU A 80 -0.35 -17.76 -15.40
CA LEU A 80 -0.40 -17.62 -13.94
C LEU A 80 0.17 -18.83 -13.20
N ASN A 81 -0.01 -20.04 -13.73
CA ASN A 81 0.45 -21.28 -13.09
C ASN A 81 1.97 -21.30 -12.91
N ASP A 82 2.73 -20.75 -13.87
CA ASP A 82 4.19 -20.70 -13.80
C ASP A 82 4.63 -19.87 -12.57
N LEU A 83 3.97 -18.73 -12.34
CA LEU A 83 4.19 -17.92 -11.14
C LEU A 83 3.79 -18.67 -9.84
N LEU A 84 2.57 -19.19 -9.79
CA LEU A 84 2.02 -19.75 -8.55
C LEU A 84 2.72 -21.05 -8.15
N MET A 85 2.97 -21.95 -9.10
CA MET A 85 3.54 -23.26 -8.83
C MET A 85 5.07 -23.18 -8.66
N GLU A 86 5.78 -22.51 -9.56
CA GLU A 86 7.25 -22.53 -9.54
C GLU A 86 7.85 -21.57 -8.50
N HIS A 87 7.16 -20.48 -8.18
CA HIS A 87 7.70 -19.44 -7.30
C HIS A 87 6.97 -19.29 -5.95
N LEU A 88 5.68 -19.63 -5.87
CA LEU A 88 4.90 -19.57 -4.63
C LEU A 88 4.59 -20.96 -4.03
N GLY A 89 5.03 -22.03 -4.70
CA GLY A 89 4.97 -23.41 -4.23
C GLY A 89 3.59 -24.04 -4.33
N TRP A 90 2.67 -23.48 -5.12
CA TRP A 90 1.32 -24.05 -5.27
C TRP A 90 1.35 -25.39 -6.02
N SER A 91 0.32 -26.19 -5.81
CA SER A 91 0.11 -27.44 -6.54
C SER A 91 -1.06 -27.32 -7.53
N GLU A 92 -1.13 -28.24 -8.51
CA GLU A 92 -2.14 -28.21 -9.57
C GLU A 92 -3.58 -28.36 -9.03
N ASP A 93 -3.78 -29.16 -7.98
CA ASP A 93 -5.09 -29.37 -7.36
C ASP A 93 -5.64 -28.15 -6.61
N GLN A 94 -4.78 -27.17 -6.32
CA GLN A 94 -5.13 -25.92 -5.64
C GLN A 94 -5.73 -24.87 -6.58
N ILE A 95 -5.69 -25.09 -7.89
CA ILE A 95 -6.24 -24.19 -8.91
C ILE A 95 -7.15 -24.99 -9.84
N ARG A 96 -8.44 -24.69 -9.85
CA ARG A 96 -9.42 -25.41 -10.67
C ARG A 96 -9.89 -24.56 -11.84
N SER A 97 -9.61 -25.03 -13.04
CA SER A 97 -9.97 -24.35 -14.30
C SER A 97 -11.01 -25.14 -15.12
N ASP A 98 -11.62 -26.18 -14.54
CA ASP A 98 -12.61 -27.00 -15.24
C ASP A 98 -13.86 -26.18 -15.62
N PRO A 99 -14.20 -26.06 -16.92
CA PRO A 99 -15.32 -25.24 -17.37
C PRO A 99 -16.67 -25.58 -16.74
N THR A 100 -16.89 -26.85 -16.34
CA THR A 100 -18.15 -27.27 -15.71
C THR A 100 -18.27 -26.69 -14.31
N GLN A 101 -17.18 -26.70 -13.54
CA GLN A 101 -17.13 -26.08 -12.21
C GLN A 101 -17.19 -24.55 -12.28
N LEU A 102 -16.52 -23.94 -13.27
CA LEU A 102 -16.51 -22.48 -13.44
C LEU A 102 -17.89 -21.90 -13.75
N LYS A 103 -18.81 -22.68 -14.34
CA LYS A 103 -20.20 -22.24 -14.60
C LYS A 103 -20.93 -21.79 -13.33
N ALA A 104 -20.63 -22.39 -12.17
CA ALA A 104 -21.24 -21.99 -10.90
C ALA A 104 -20.86 -20.55 -10.48
N TYR A 105 -19.75 -20.04 -11.00
CA TYR A 105 -19.22 -18.70 -10.73
C TYR A 105 -19.39 -17.74 -11.90
N ALA A 106 -20.01 -18.17 -13.01
CA ALA A 106 -20.35 -17.28 -14.10
C ALA A 106 -21.62 -16.49 -13.76
N LYS A 107 -21.64 -15.20 -14.10
CA LYS A 107 -22.72 -14.27 -13.80
C LYS A 107 -23.09 -13.50 -15.06
N ALA A 108 -24.27 -13.81 -15.59
CA ALA A 108 -24.86 -13.03 -16.66
C ALA A 108 -25.38 -11.70 -16.09
N LEU A 109 -25.08 -10.60 -16.76
CA LEU A 109 -25.58 -9.26 -16.50
C LEU A 109 -26.38 -8.82 -17.72
N PRO A 110 -27.64 -9.27 -17.88
CA PRO A 110 -28.45 -9.01 -19.06
C PRO A 110 -28.62 -7.50 -19.33
N GLU A 111 -28.69 -6.70 -18.28
CA GLU A 111 -28.79 -5.24 -18.35
C GLU A 111 -27.56 -4.57 -18.96
N LEU A 112 -26.41 -5.26 -18.97
CA LEU A 112 -25.15 -4.81 -19.56
C LEU A 112 -24.79 -5.58 -20.84
N GLY A 113 -25.56 -6.62 -21.19
CA GLY A 113 -25.28 -7.49 -22.33
C GLY A 113 -23.98 -8.28 -22.21
N GLU A 114 -23.52 -8.55 -20.98
CA GLU A 114 -22.22 -9.19 -20.72
C GLU A 114 -22.38 -10.39 -19.76
N THR A 115 -21.51 -11.39 -19.88
CA THR A 115 -21.41 -12.48 -18.89
C THR A 115 -20.01 -12.51 -18.30
N LEU A 116 -19.93 -12.21 -17.00
CA LEU A 116 -18.68 -12.25 -16.26
C LEU A 116 -18.38 -13.69 -15.85
N LYS A 117 -17.15 -14.14 -16.09
CA LYS A 117 -16.68 -15.47 -15.70
C LYS A 117 -15.21 -15.44 -15.26
N PRO A 118 -14.84 -16.21 -14.22
CA PRO A 118 -13.45 -16.41 -13.86
C PRO A 118 -12.75 -17.32 -14.88
N THR A 119 -11.42 -17.27 -14.90
CA THR A 119 -10.56 -18.21 -15.65
C THR A 119 -10.24 -19.46 -14.81
N ALA A 120 -10.12 -19.29 -13.49
CA ALA A 120 -9.95 -20.39 -12.55
C ALA A 120 -10.58 -20.05 -11.20
N VAL A 121 -10.72 -21.05 -10.33
CA VAL A 121 -11.15 -20.89 -8.95
C VAL A 121 -10.21 -21.59 -7.99
N ILE A 122 -10.09 -21.00 -6.81
CA ILE A 122 -9.27 -21.56 -5.73
C ILE A 122 -10.25 -22.13 -4.72
N PRO A 123 -10.30 -23.45 -4.56
CA PRO A 123 -11.29 -24.09 -3.73
C PRO A 123 -11.12 -23.65 -2.28
N ALA A 124 -12.24 -23.55 -1.56
CA ALA A 124 -12.19 -23.31 -0.13
C ALA A 124 -11.42 -24.43 0.57
N VAL A 125 -10.55 -24.08 1.52
CA VAL A 125 -9.80 -25.06 2.35
C VAL A 125 -10.78 -25.89 3.19
N THR A 126 -11.85 -25.26 3.67
CA THR A 126 -12.90 -25.88 4.47
C THR A 126 -14.27 -25.70 3.80
N GLY A 127 -15.09 -26.75 3.83
CA GLY A 127 -16.45 -26.73 3.28
C GLY A 127 -16.52 -26.83 1.76
N HIS A 128 -17.56 -26.23 1.19
CA HIS A 128 -17.82 -26.23 -0.25
C HIS A 128 -17.73 -24.81 -0.82
N GLY A 129 -17.24 -24.68 -2.05
CA GLY A 129 -17.15 -23.42 -2.76
C GLY A 129 -15.72 -23.01 -3.07
N ALA A 130 -15.52 -21.71 -3.30
CA ALA A 130 -14.24 -21.09 -3.60
C ALA A 130 -13.90 -20.05 -2.54
N GLN A 131 -12.64 -20.03 -2.10
CA GLN A 131 -12.14 -18.94 -1.26
C GLN A 131 -11.66 -17.74 -2.08
N MET A 132 -11.24 -17.98 -3.33
CA MET A 132 -10.80 -16.94 -4.24
C MET A 132 -11.18 -17.26 -5.69
N LEU A 133 -11.47 -16.21 -6.47
CA LEU A 133 -11.60 -16.30 -7.93
C LEU A 133 -10.33 -15.83 -8.61
N VAL A 134 -10.09 -16.33 -9.82
CA VAL A 134 -8.95 -15.94 -10.64
C VAL A 134 -9.45 -15.47 -12.00
N LYS A 135 -8.92 -14.35 -12.46
CA LYS A 135 -9.15 -13.86 -13.83
C LYS A 135 -7.83 -13.55 -14.50
N GLU A 136 -7.47 -14.42 -15.43
CA GLU A 136 -6.33 -14.24 -16.33
C GLU A 136 -6.82 -13.55 -17.61
N LEU A 137 -6.11 -12.49 -17.99
CA LEU A 137 -6.36 -11.62 -19.13
C LEU A 137 -5.28 -11.83 -20.19
N ALA A 138 -5.51 -11.31 -21.39
CA ALA A 138 -4.46 -11.30 -22.41
C ALA A 138 -3.22 -10.53 -21.89
N PRO A 139 -2.00 -10.91 -22.31
CA PRO A 139 -0.78 -10.29 -21.83
C PRO A 139 -0.82 -8.76 -21.97
N LEU A 140 -0.37 -8.08 -20.90
CA LEU A 140 -0.28 -6.62 -20.80
C LEU A 140 -1.61 -5.86 -20.97
N THR A 141 -2.77 -6.54 -20.86
CA THR A 141 -4.08 -5.87 -20.83
C THR A 141 -4.11 -4.86 -19.67
N PRO A 142 -4.32 -3.55 -19.91
CA PRO A 142 -4.32 -2.56 -18.83
C PRO A 142 -5.50 -2.77 -17.87
N LEU A 143 -5.21 -2.94 -16.57
CA LEU A 143 -6.21 -3.30 -15.57
C LEU A 143 -7.19 -2.16 -15.24
N ASP A 144 -6.76 -0.91 -15.43
CA ASP A 144 -7.50 0.31 -15.06
C ASP A 144 -7.94 1.15 -16.28
N ARG A 145 -7.70 0.66 -17.50
CA ARG A 145 -8.19 1.31 -18.72
C ARG A 145 -9.54 0.71 -19.08
N LYS A 146 -10.51 1.57 -19.39
CA LYS A 146 -11.81 1.11 -19.88
C LYS A 146 -11.62 0.48 -21.25
N THR A 147 -12.10 -0.75 -21.41
CA THR A 147 -12.16 -1.40 -22.72
C THR A 147 -13.56 -1.23 -23.27
N SER A 148 -13.66 -0.88 -24.56
CA SER A 148 -14.89 -1.01 -25.32
C SER A 148 -14.62 -2.00 -26.44
N ASP A 149 -14.76 -3.29 -26.12
CA ASP A 149 -14.84 -4.31 -27.14
C ASP A 149 -16.16 -3.99 -27.84
N GLY A 150 -16.12 -3.46 -29.07
CA GLY A 150 -17.19 -2.65 -29.70
C GLY A 150 -18.61 -3.25 -29.77
N GLU A 151 -18.81 -4.47 -29.28
CA GLU A 151 -20.08 -5.17 -29.12
C GLU A 151 -20.75 -4.94 -27.74
N HIS A 152 -19.98 -4.60 -26.69
CA HIS A 152 -20.51 -4.47 -25.34
C HIS A 152 -20.86 -3.03 -24.98
N VAL A 153 -22.10 -2.83 -24.50
CA VAL A 153 -22.61 -1.52 -24.04
C VAL A 153 -21.85 -1.04 -22.80
N TRP A 154 -21.30 -1.97 -22.01
CA TRP A 154 -20.63 -1.66 -20.76
C TRP A 154 -19.17 -1.27 -20.95
N ARG A 155 -18.88 0.02 -20.74
CA ARG A 155 -17.51 0.55 -20.68
C ARG A 155 -16.97 0.49 -19.25
N ALA A 156 -16.38 -0.66 -18.93
CA ALA A 156 -15.72 -0.89 -17.65
C ALA A 156 -14.22 -1.19 -17.83
N THR A 157 -13.46 -1.04 -16.76
CA THR A 157 -12.10 -1.56 -16.67
C THR A 157 -12.13 -3.06 -16.32
N PRO A 158 -11.06 -3.83 -16.61
CA PRO A 158 -10.93 -5.19 -16.09
C PRO A 158 -11.06 -5.26 -14.56
N GLN A 159 -10.55 -4.27 -13.83
CA GLN A 159 -10.72 -4.13 -12.38
C GLN A 159 -12.21 -4.05 -11.99
N GLU A 160 -12.98 -3.13 -12.59
CA GLU A 160 -14.41 -2.94 -12.30
C GLU A 160 -15.22 -4.20 -12.61
N ARG A 161 -14.93 -4.88 -13.73
CA ARG A 161 -15.56 -6.16 -14.10
C ARG A 161 -15.27 -7.24 -13.07
N PHE A 162 -14.04 -7.35 -12.60
CA PHE A 162 -13.67 -8.36 -11.62
C PHE A 162 -14.28 -8.08 -10.25
N GLU A 163 -14.29 -6.83 -9.80
CA GLU A 163 -15.00 -6.44 -8.58
C GLU A 163 -16.49 -6.79 -8.65
N ARG A 164 -17.14 -6.55 -9.79
CA ARG A 164 -18.54 -6.94 -10.02
C ARG A 164 -18.71 -8.46 -9.93
N LEU A 165 -17.83 -9.23 -10.57
CA LEU A 165 -17.85 -10.70 -10.51
C LEU A 165 -17.75 -11.21 -9.06
N LEU A 166 -16.82 -10.69 -8.27
CA LEU A 166 -16.65 -11.05 -6.85
C LEU A 166 -17.94 -10.77 -6.06
N ARG A 167 -18.53 -9.58 -6.23
CA ARG A 167 -19.77 -9.19 -5.53
C ARG A 167 -20.98 -10.04 -5.94
N GLU A 168 -21.11 -10.41 -7.21
CA GLU A 168 -22.22 -11.22 -7.74
C GLU A 168 -22.10 -12.72 -7.40
N THR A 169 -20.88 -13.21 -7.24
CA THR A 169 -20.62 -14.59 -6.79
C THR A 169 -20.64 -14.72 -5.28
N GLY A 170 -20.39 -13.64 -4.54
CA GLY A 170 -20.26 -13.64 -3.09
C GLY A 170 -18.88 -14.11 -2.60
N VAL A 171 -17.94 -14.38 -3.52
CA VAL A 171 -16.55 -14.65 -3.16
C VAL A 171 -15.85 -13.31 -2.93
N GLU A 172 -15.35 -13.08 -1.71
CA GLU A 172 -14.90 -11.75 -1.29
C GLU A 172 -13.55 -11.33 -1.86
N ALA A 173 -12.75 -12.26 -2.37
CA ALA A 173 -11.38 -12.00 -2.81
C ALA A 173 -11.01 -12.79 -4.07
N GLY A 174 -9.97 -12.33 -4.75
CA GLY A 174 -9.43 -13.00 -5.92
C GLY A 174 -8.26 -12.24 -6.51
N PHE A 175 -7.73 -12.73 -7.63
CA PHE A 175 -6.68 -11.99 -8.33
C PHE A 175 -6.89 -11.89 -9.84
N LEU A 176 -6.49 -10.73 -10.35
CA LEU A 176 -6.34 -10.42 -11.76
C LEU A 176 -4.89 -10.62 -12.16
N PHE A 177 -4.69 -11.22 -13.33
CA PHE A 177 -3.36 -11.47 -13.88
C PHE A 177 -3.36 -11.16 -15.38
N ASN A 178 -2.38 -10.39 -15.85
CA ASN A 178 -2.20 -10.05 -17.26
C ASN A 178 -0.76 -10.37 -17.73
N GLY A 179 -0.09 -11.28 -17.05
CA GLY A 179 1.31 -11.63 -17.31
C GLY A 179 2.34 -10.67 -16.73
N GLY A 180 2.13 -9.35 -16.81
CA GLY A 180 3.06 -8.33 -16.29
C GLY A 180 2.74 -7.89 -14.85
N GLN A 181 1.49 -8.05 -14.43
CA GLN A 181 0.99 -7.64 -13.12
C GLN A 181 0.11 -8.75 -12.53
N LEU A 182 0.27 -8.98 -11.23
CA LEU A 182 -0.68 -9.74 -10.42
C LEU A 182 -1.35 -8.79 -9.44
N ARG A 183 -2.68 -8.67 -9.49
CA ARG A 183 -3.44 -7.79 -8.61
C ARG A 183 -4.37 -8.59 -7.71
N LEU A 184 -4.12 -8.54 -6.40
CA LEU A 184 -5.03 -9.05 -5.38
C LEU A 184 -6.18 -8.05 -5.18
N VAL A 185 -7.40 -8.51 -5.33
CA VAL A 185 -8.63 -7.70 -5.22
C VAL A 185 -9.50 -8.26 -4.11
N VAL A 186 -10.01 -7.36 -3.27
CA VAL A 186 -10.92 -7.66 -2.16
C VAL A 186 -12.17 -6.80 -2.35
N ALA A 187 -13.32 -7.45 -2.54
CA ALA A 187 -14.58 -6.80 -2.84
C ALA A 187 -15.75 -7.47 -2.08
N PRO A 188 -15.74 -7.45 -0.73
CA PRO A 188 -16.83 -7.97 0.09
C PRO A 188 -18.15 -7.26 -0.22
N LYS A 189 -19.27 -7.98 -0.11
CA LYS A 189 -20.60 -7.42 -0.39
C LYS A 189 -20.98 -6.38 0.67
N GLY A 190 -21.32 -5.16 0.22
CA GLY A 190 -21.78 -4.09 1.11
C GLY A 190 -20.68 -3.25 1.76
N GLU A 191 -19.40 -3.56 1.53
CA GLU A 191 -18.27 -2.73 1.96
C GLU A 191 -17.46 -2.22 0.75
N SER A 192 -16.58 -1.25 1.02
CA SER A 192 -15.64 -0.72 0.03
C SER A 192 -14.69 -1.80 -0.47
N SER A 193 -14.42 -1.81 -1.78
CA SER A 193 -13.39 -2.65 -2.37
C SER A 193 -12.00 -2.07 -2.15
N GLY A 194 -11.00 -2.93 -2.24
CA GLY A 194 -9.59 -2.54 -2.32
C GLY A 194 -8.81 -3.49 -3.20
N HIS A 195 -7.68 -3.03 -3.72
CA HIS A 195 -6.76 -3.85 -4.48
C HIS A 195 -5.29 -3.47 -4.26
N LEU A 196 -4.43 -4.46 -4.45
CA LEU A 196 -2.98 -4.39 -4.26
C LEU A 196 -2.33 -5.02 -5.49
N THR A 197 -1.48 -4.26 -6.19
CA THR A 197 -0.89 -4.68 -7.48
C THR A 197 0.59 -4.99 -7.31
N PHE A 198 1.01 -6.17 -7.73
CA PHE A 198 2.40 -6.60 -7.81
C PHE A 198 2.90 -6.48 -9.27
N PRO A 199 3.74 -5.49 -9.60
CA PRO A 199 4.39 -5.39 -10.90
C PRO A 199 5.52 -6.41 -11.02
N LEU A 200 5.32 -7.45 -11.84
CA LEU A 200 6.15 -8.67 -11.80
C LEU A 200 7.60 -8.43 -12.21
N GLN A 201 7.84 -7.53 -13.17
CA GLN A 201 9.20 -7.15 -13.58
C GLN A 201 9.94 -6.41 -12.47
N GLU A 202 9.28 -5.51 -11.76
CA GLU A 202 9.90 -4.76 -10.65
C GLU A 202 10.23 -5.66 -9.46
N LEU A 203 9.43 -6.71 -9.20
CA LEU A 203 9.74 -7.70 -8.16
C LEU A 203 11.08 -8.41 -8.41
N ALA A 204 11.48 -8.56 -9.67
CA ALA A 204 12.75 -9.15 -10.03
C ALA A 204 13.93 -8.21 -9.77
N GLU A 205 13.73 -6.90 -9.57
CA GLU A 205 14.82 -5.97 -9.29
C GLU A 205 15.33 -6.08 -7.85
N VAL A 206 16.57 -5.65 -7.61
CA VAL A 206 17.15 -5.64 -6.25
C VAL A 206 16.35 -4.73 -5.31
N SER A 207 15.86 -3.61 -5.82
CA SER A 207 14.92 -2.66 -5.16
C SER A 207 13.58 -3.31 -4.81
N GLY A 208 13.10 -4.22 -5.66
CA GLY A 208 11.82 -4.91 -5.50
C GLY A 208 11.82 -6.08 -4.53
N ARG A 209 12.95 -6.38 -3.87
CA ARG A 209 13.08 -7.56 -2.99
C ARG A 209 12.07 -7.60 -1.85
N LEU A 210 11.76 -6.44 -1.28
CA LEU A 210 10.77 -6.36 -0.20
C LEU A 210 9.35 -6.65 -0.72
N MET A 211 9.03 -6.20 -1.93
CA MET A 211 7.76 -6.49 -2.60
C MET A 211 7.66 -7.97 -3.01
N PHE A 212 8.76 -8.56 -3.50
CA PHE A 212 8.83 -9.99 -3.80
C PHE A 212 8.60 -10.85 -2.55
N SER A 213 9.23 -10.46 -1.44
CA SER A 213 9.02 -11.12 -0.14
C SER A 213 7.58 -10.97 0.36
N ALA A 214 6.95 -9.84 0.08
CA ALA A 214 5.54 -9.61 0.42
C ALA A 214 4.59 -10.43 -0.46
N LEU A 215 4.90 -10.62 -1.74
CA LEU A 215 4.14 -11.52 -2.62
C LEU A 215 4.14 -12.94 -2.04
N ASP A 216 5.32 -13.46 -1.69
CA ASP A 216 5.47 -14.77 -1.04
C ASP A 216 4.77 -14.82 0.32
N LEU A 217 4.83 -13.74 1.10
CA LEU A 217 4.16 -13.65 2.38
C LEU A 217 2.64 -13.72 2.23
N LEU A 218 2.04 -13.06 1.24
CA LEU A 218 0.58 -13.04 1.08
C LEU A 218 0.06 -14.31 0.38
N LEU A 219 0.72 -14.70 -0.70
CA LEU A 219 0.24 -15.70 -1.65
C LEU A 219 1.06 -16.99 -1.63
N GLY A 220 2.04 -17.14 -0.74
CA GLY A 220 2.74 -18.41 -0.55
C GLY A 220 1.76 -19.52 -0.13
N GLN A 221 2.01 -20.74 -0.61
CA GLN A 221 1.10 -21.88 -0.47
C GLN A 221 0.59 -22.08 0.98
N SER A 222 1.49 -22.00 1.97
CA SER A 222 1.12 -22.20 3.38
C SER A 222 0.08 -21.19 3.86
N ARG A 223 0.25 -19.90 3.54
CA ARG A 223 -0.67 -18.83 3.99
C ARG A 223 -2.04 -18.92 3.35
N VAL A 224 -2.13 -19.52 2.16
CA VAL A 224 -3.40 -19.66 1.45
C VAL A 224 -4.13 -20.96 1.83
N PHE A 225 -3.41 -22.05 2.11
CA PHE A 225 -4.03 -23.38 2.26
C PHE A 225 -3.77 -24.08 3.59
N PHE A 226 -2.56 -24.01 4.13
CA PHE A 226 -2.12 -24.94 5.18
C PHE A 226 -2.06 -24.35 6.58
N ASP A 227 -1.92 -23.03 6.70
CA ASP A 227 -1.87 -22.38 8.00
C ASP A 227 -3.14 -22.65 8.82
N PRO A 228 -3.07 -22.58 10.16
CA PRO A 228 -4.24 -22.72 11.01
C PRO A 228 -5.30 -21.64 10.72
N ASP A 229 -6.54 -21.93 11.06
CA ASP A 229 -7.63 -20.95 11.03
C ASP A 229 -7.25 -19.72 11.87
N GLY A 230 -7.55 -18.53 11.35
CA GLY A 230 -7.13 -17.24 11.93
C GLY A 230 -5.78 -16.74 11.42
N ALA A 231 -4.94 -17.61 10.85
CA ALA A 231 -3.64 -17.25 10.28
C ALA A 231 -3.59 -17.39 8.75
N ARG A 232 -4.65 -17.90 8.10
CA ARG A 232 -4.71 -17.94 6.62
C ARG A 232 -5.01 -16.57 6.03
N LEU A 233 -4.67 -16.40 4.75
CA LEU A 233 -4.95 -15.17 3.99
C LEU A 233 -6.42 -14.77 4.09
N ALA A 234 -7.36 -15.70 3.91
CA ALA A 234 -8.78 -15.40 4.00
C ALA A 234 -9.18 -14.79 5.37
N ASP A 235 -8.60 -15.31 6.46
CA ASP A 235 -8.84 -14.80 7.81
C ASP A 235 -8.16 -13.44 8.03
N VAL A 236 -6.95 -13.26 7.52
CA VAL A 236 -6.22 -11.97 7.57
C VAL A 236 -6.98 -10.88 6.80
N LEU A 237 -7.52 -11.20 5.63
CA LEU A 237 -8.36 -10.28 4.85
C LEU A 237 -9.60 -9.87 5.64
N LYS A 238 -10.26 -10.82 6.31
CA LYS A 238 -11.43 -10.55 7.15
C LYS A 238 -11.07 -9.72 8.39
N ALA A 239 -9.98 -10.07 9.08
CA ALA A 239 -9.49 -9.35 10.24
C ALA A 239 -9.09 -7.91 9.88
N SER A 240 -8.46 -7.71 8.71
CA SER A 240 -8.05 -6.40 8.21
C SER A 240 -9.21 -5.41 8.12
N ARG A 241 -10.38 -5.88 7.69
CA ARG A 241 -11.60 -5.05 7.63
C ARG A 241 -12.12 -4.65 9.00
N SER A 242 -12.05 -5.58 9.96
CA SER A 242 -12.43 -5.32 11.36
C SER A 242 -11.56 -4.22 12.00
N PHE A 243 -10.27 -4.14 11.65
CA PHE A 243 -9.41 -3.06 12.13
C PHE A 243 -9.81 -1.68 11.60
N GLN A 244 -10.29 -1.57 10.36
CA GLN A 244 -10.75 -0.28 9.84
C GLN A 244 -12.03 0.20 10.52
N ALA A 245 -12.94 -0.71 10.86
CA ALA A 245 -14.12 -0.36 11.65
C ALA A 245 -13.73 0.19 13.04
N VAL A 246 -12.74 -0.43 13.70
CA VAL A 246 -12.26 0.00 15.02
C VAL A 246 -11.51 1.33 14.95
N VAL A 247 -10.64 1.53 13.96
CA VAL A 247 -9.89 2.78 13.79
C VAL A 247 -10.83 3.94 13.43
N SER A 248 -11.84 3.71 12.60
CA SER A 248 -12.84 4.73 12.26
C SER A 248 -13.65 5.16 13.50
N ASN A 249 -14.15 4.20 14.29
CA ASN A 249 -14.87 4.50 15.53
C ASN A 249 -14.00 5.22 16.55
N THR A 250 -12.77 4.75 16.77
CA THR A 250 -11.85 5.35 17.75
C THR A 250 -11.39 6.75 17.33
N LEU A 251 -11.17 6.98 16.03
CA LEU A 251 -10.83 8.31 15.51
C LEU A 251 -12.04 9.26 15.60
N ALA A 252 -13.23 8.78 15.30
CA ALA A 252 -14.46 9.56 15.46
C ALA A 252 -14.66 9.98 16.93
N ASP A 253 -14.43 9.08 17.89
CA ASP A 253 -14.48 9.38 19.32
C ASP A 253 -13.40 10.38 19.74
N GLN A 254 -12.19 10.28 19.20
CA GLN A 254 -11.10 11.24 19.47
C GLN A 254 -11.40 12.63 18.92
N VAL A 255 -11.93 12.71 17.69
CA VAL A 255 -12.34 13.98 17.08
C VAL A 255 -13.52 14.58 17.85
N LEU A 256 -14.50 13.77 18.25
CA LEU A 256 -15.63 14.21 19.06
C LEU A 256 -15.16 14.72 20.43
N SER A 257 -14.23 14.02 21.09
CA SER A 257 -13.64 14.47 22.35
C SER A 257 -12.86 15.77 22.19
N ALA A 258 -12.04 15.89 21.14
CA ALA A 258 -11.31 17.12 20.86
C ALA A 258 -12.24 18.29 20.56
N LEU A 259 -13.36 18.04 19.86
CA LEU A 259 -14.41 19.03 19.62
C LEU A 259 -15.10 19.46 20.91
N TRP A 260 -15.43 18.53 21.81
CA TRP A 260 -16.00 18.85 23.12
C TRP A 260 -15.04 19.64 24.01
N ASP A 261 -13.74 19.36 23.92
CA ASP A 261 -12.71 20.13 24.62
C ASP A 261 -12.59 21.55 24.05
N LEU A 262 -12.67 21.70 22.72
CA LEU A 262 -12.67 22.98 22.04
C LEU A 262 -13.90 23.84 22.44
N LEU A 263 -15.11 23.25 22.41
CA LEU A 263 -16.34 23.94 22.79
C LEU A 263 -16.33 24.36 24.26
N ARG A 264 -15.79 23.52 25.16
CA ARG A 264 -15.56 23.90 26.56
C ARG A 264 -14.54 25.03 26.69
N GLY A 265 -13.49 25.03 25.86
CA GLY A 265 -12.52 26.13 25.80
C GLY A 265 -13.15 27.47 25.39
N PHE A 266 -14.05 27.47 24.41
CA PHE A 266 -14.80 28.67 24.02
C PHE A 266 -15.80 29.12 25.11
N ALA A 267 -16.46 28.19 25.79
CA ALA A 267 -17.40 28.51 26.86
C ALA A 267 -16.70 29.04 28.14
N GLN A 268 -15.43 28.68 28.36
CA GLN A 268 -14.64 29.12 29.50
C GLN A 268 -13.75 30.33 29.20
N ALA A 269 -13.77 30.86 27.97
CA ALA A 269 -13.04 32.08 27.64
C ALA A 269 -13.64 33.25 28.44
N PRO A 270 -12.89 33.88 29.36
CA PRO A 270 -13.40 35.02 30.11
C PRO A 270 -13.61 36.19 29.14
N THR A 271 -14.85 36.68 29.06
CA THR A 271 -15.13 37.99 28.49
C THR A 271 -14.39 39.03 29.34
N HIS A 272 -13.28 39.54 28.82
CA HIS A 272 -12.45 40.53 29.52
C HIS A 272 -13.34 41.75 29.87
N PRO A 273 -13.58 42.07 31.15
CA PRO A 273 -14.26 43.31 31.49
C PRO A 273 -13.31 44.47 31.18
N ALA A 274 -13.85 45.52 30.53
CA ALA A 274 -13.10 46.73 30.19
C ALA A 274 -12.47 47.38 31.43
N PRO A 275 -11.29 48.01 31.34
CA PRO A 275 -10.62 48.58 32.50
C PRO A 275 -11.39 49.80 33.00
N ARG A 276 -11.70 49.84 34.30
CA ARG A 276 -12.15 51.06 34.98
C ARG A 276 -10.93 51.94 35.26
N GLU A 277 -10.93 53.15 34.69
CA GLU A 277 -10.08 54.25 35.17
C GLU A 277 -10.40 54.52 36.64
N ASN A 278 -9.36 54.62 37.48
CA ASN A 278 -9.34 55.58 38.58
C ASN A 278 -7.89 55.90 38.98
N ALA A 279 -7.68 57.19 39.15
CA ALA A 279 -6.42 57.87 39.34
C ALA A 279 -5.92 57.91 40.79
N ALA A 280 -4.63 58.23 40.90
CA ALA A 280 -3.93 58.92 41.99
C ALA A 280 -3.70 58.16 43.32
N GLU A 281 -2.42 57.94 43.66
CA GLU A 281 -1.70 58.85 44.54
C GLU A 281 -0.18 58.62 44.52
N PHE A 282 0.55 59.73 44.69
CA PHE A 282 1.97 59.94 44.46
C PHE A 282 2.62 60.31 45.80
N HIS A 283 3.74 59.71 46.18
CA HIS A 283 4.85 60.35 46.92
C HIS A 283 6.04 59.38 47.01
N SER A 284 7.17 59.69 46.35
CA SER A 284 8.36 60.38 46.91
C SER A 284 9.25 59.43 47.73
N GLY A 285 10.55 59.23 47.51
CA GLY A 285 11.56 59.84 46.64
C GLY A 285 12.94 59.57 47.26
N ARG A 286 13.95 59.18 46.46
CA ARG A 286 15.39 59.54 46.57
C ARG A 286 16.28 58.62 45.70
N GLU A 287 16.91 59.21 44.69
CA GLU A 287 18.12 58.76 43.99
C GLU A 287 19.41 59.30 44.71
N PRO A 288 20.63 59.26 44.12
CA PRO A 288 21.50 58.11 43.75
C PRO A 288 22.95 58.31 44.27
N ALA A 289 23.88 57.36 44.04
CA ALA A 289 25.32 57.63 44.16
C ALA A 289 26.21 56.87 43.14
N THR A 290 26.94 57.70 42.40
CA THR A 290 27.94 57.59 41.33
C THR A 290 29.25 56.83 41.64
N ALA A 291 29.87 56.19 40.61
CA ALA A 291 31.31 56.24 40.23
C ALA A 291 31.58 55.20 39.10
N LEU A 292 31.72 55.54 37.81
CA LEU A 292 32.81 56.19 37.07
C LEU A 292 34.20 55.51 37.17
N ARG A 293 34.63 54.79 36.12
CA ARG A 293 35.79 55.17 35.25
C ARG A 293 36.06 54.18 34.09
N ARG A 294 36.33 54.79 32.93
CA ARG A 294 36.89 54.26 31.68
C ARG A 294 38.41 54.05 31.76
N PHE A 295 38.95 53.18 30.89
CA PHE A 295 40.13 53.30 30.02
C PHE A 295 40.10 52.01 29.15
N ASP A 296 39.86 51.94 27.85
CA ASP A 296 40.27 52.67 26.64
C ASP A 296 41.70 52.34 26.12
N HIS A 297 41.79 52.26 24.79
CA HIS A 297 42.85 51.81 23.87
C HIS A 297 42.90 50.30 23.52
N GLY A 298 42.77 49.84 22.27
CA GLY A 298 42.66 50.51 20.97
C GLY A 298 43.73 50.01 20.00
N VAL A 299 43.30 49.75 18.75
CA VAL A 299 44.03 50.11 17.51
C VAL A 299 45.16 49.10 17.15
N ASP A 300 45.31 48.51 15.95
CA ASP A 300 44.82 48.80 14.60
C ASP A 300 45.13 47.63 13.64
N ALA A 301 44.35 47.53 12.56
CA ALA A 301 44.70 46.89 11.28
C ALA A 301 45.68 47.84 10.51
N PRO A 302 46.00 47.76 9.18
CA PRO A 302 45.52 46.88 8.12
C PRO A 302 46.57 46.43 7.07
N GLY A 303 46.11 45.57 6.15
CA GLY A 303 46.44 45.64 4.72
C GLY A 303 47.72 44.96 4.21
N VAL A 304 47.89 44.61 2.93
CA VAL A 304 47.07 44.52 1.70
C VAL A 304 48.00 43.84 0.67
N SER A 305 47.44 43.08 -0.29
CA SER A 305 47.99 42.73 -1.63
C SER A 305 49.18 41.77 -1.74
N ALA A 306 49.40 41.04 -2.84
CA ALA A 306 48.67 40.63 -4.04
C ALA A 306 49.69 39.90 -4.95
N LEU A 307 49.19 39.34 -6.06
CA LEU A 307 49.87 39.01 -7.34
C LEU A 307 50.43 37.58 -7.48
N ARG A 308 49.73 36.75 -8.28
CA ARG A 308 49.96 36.46 -9.73
C ARG A 308 51.22 35.61 -9.94
N GLY A 309 51.21 34.49 -10.66
CA GLY A 309 50.33 33.98 -11.71
C GLY A 309 51.19 33.43 -12.87
N ARG A 310 50.52 32.75 -13.83
CA ARG A 310 51.00 32.22 -15.15
C ARG A 310 51.49 30.77 -15.15
N ARG A 311 51.35 29.97 -16.23
CA ARG A 311 50.53 29.88 -17.48
C ARG A 311 51.14 28.69 -18.25
N GLY A 312 50.35 28.05 -19.13
CA GLY A 312 50.79 27.31 -20.32
C GLY A 312 49.94 26.05 -20.55
N LEU A 313 48.97 26.01 -21.49
CA LEU A 313 49.10 25.86 -22.97
C LEU A 313 49.74 24.50 -23.34
N ASP A 314 49.31 23.69 -24.31
CA ASP A 314 48.22 23.67 -25.29
C ASP A 314 48.27 22.29 -26.01
N ALA A 315 47.19 21.92 -26.70
CA ALA A 315 47.11 21.13 -27.95
C ALA A 315 47.63 19.67 -28.05
N CYS A 316 46.70 18.71 -28.24
CA CYS A 316 46.48 17.93 -29.47
C CYS A 316 45.26 17.01 -29.28
#